data_AF-A0A2Y9RXW4-F1
#
_entry.id   AF-A0A2Y9RXW4-F1
#
_cell.length_a   1.000
_cell.length_b   1.000
_cell.length_c   1.000
_cell.angle_alpha   90.00
_cell.angle_beta   90.00
_cell.angle_gamma   90.00
#
_symmetry.space_group_name_H-M   'P 1'
#
loop_
_entity.id
_entity.type
_entity.pdbx_description
1 polymer ?
#
loop_
_entity_poly.entity_id
_entity_poly.type
_entity_poly.pdbx_seq_one_letter_code
_entity_poly.pdbx_strand_id
1 'polypeptide(L)'
;MSQMEHSIETIINVFHQYSTRLGHPDTLNQKEFKQLVQKELANFLKNEKKNDAAIKDIMEDLDTNVDKQLSFEEFSILVGQLTEASHEKMHEGHPKGTDHSHGPGLGGKSGLGQGHGHSHSHDHDHGHKH
;
A
#
# COMPACT_ATOMS: atom_id res chain seq x y z
N MET A 1 -9.30 -10.55 -16.08
CA MET A 1 -9.37 -9.36 -15.22
C MET A 1 -8.21 -8.44 -15.56
N SER A 2 -8.40 -7.14 -15.42
CA SER A 2 -7.33 -6.14 -15.51
C SER A 2 -6.37 -6.29 -14.34
N GLN A 3 -5.17 -5.70 -14.44
CA GLN A 3 -4.20 -5.70 -13.33
C GLN A 3 -4.76 -5.01 -12.09
N MET A 4 -5.58 -3.96 -12.27
CA MET A 4 -6.23 -3.25 -11.18
C MET A 4 -7.27 -4.14 -10.48
N GLU A 5 -8.12 -4.83 -11.25
CA GLU A 5 -9.08 -5.79 -10.69
C GLU A 5 -8.38 -6.90 -9.90
N HIS A 6 -7.30 -7.47 -10.43
CA HIS A 6 -6.50 -8.47 -9.72
C HIS A 6 -5.85 -7.93 -8.45
N SER A 7 -5.42 -6.67 -8.43
CA SER A 7 -4.83 -6.05 -7.25
C SER A 7 -5.86 -5.85 -6.14
N ILE A 8 -7.08 -5.42 -6.49
CA ILE A 8 -8.20 -5.30 -5.56
C ILE A 8 -8.58 -6.68 -5.01
N GLU A 9 -8.71 -7.68 -5.89
CA GLU A 9 -9.00 -9.06 -5.50
C GLU A 9 -7.90 -9.63 -4.58
N THR A 10 -6.64 -9.29 -4.82
CA THR A 10 -5.52 -9.68 -3.95
C THR A 10 -5.64 -9.09 -2.56
N ILE A 11 -6.00 -7.81 -2.43
CA ILE A 11 -6.21 -7.16 -1.11
C ILE A 11 -7.31 -7.88 -0.32
N ILE A 12 -8.44 -8.17 -0.98
CA ILE A 12 -9.58 -8.88 -0.37
C ILE A 12 -9.17 -10.30 0.05
N ASN A 13 -8.50 -11.04 -0.83
CA ASN A 13 -8.07 -12.41 -0.57
C ASN A 13 -7.07 -12.48 0.58
N VAL A 14 -6.14 -11.53 0.68
CA VAL A 14 -5.21 -11.43 1.80
C VAL A 14 -5.97 -11.16 3.09
N PHE A 15 -6.91 -10.22 3.13
CA PHE A 15 -7.75 -10.00 4.32
C PHE A 15 -8.40 -11.30 4.80
N HIS A 16 -9.09 -12.02 3.91
CA HIS A 16 -9.76 -13.27 4.24
C HIS A 16 -8.80 -14.41 4.62
N GLN A 17 -7.59 -14.45 4.08
CA GLN A 17 -6.55 -15.41 4.47
C GLN A 17 -6.21 -15.31 5.97
N TYR A 18 -6.40 -14.14 6.58
CA TYR A 18 -6.16 -13.91 8.00
C TYR A 18 -7.45 -13.89 8.83
N SER A 19 -8.54 -13.26 8.38
CA SER A 19 -9.80 -13.11 9.15
C SER A 19 -10.53 -14.43 9.40
N THR A 20 -10.30 -15.44 8.56
CA THR A 20 -10.98 -16.74 8.69
C THR A 20 -10.33 -17.67 9.71
N ARG A 21 -9.29 -17.23 10.43
CA ARG A 21 -8.49 -18.13 11.28
C ARG A 21 -9.05 -18.28 12.70
N LEU A 22 -9.58 -17.21 13.28
CA LEU A 22 -9.93 -17.11 14.69
C LEU A 22 -11.14 -16.17 14.89
N GLY A 23 -12.25 -16.71 15.40
CA GLY A 23 -13.43 -15.91 15.72
C GLY A 23 -14.33 -15.69 14.50
N HIS A 24 -14.72 -14.45 14.24
CA HIS A 24 -15.65 -14.12 13.16
C HIS A 24 -14.92 -14.09 11.80
N PRO A 25 -15.40 -14.83 10.78
CA PRO A 25 -14.61 -15.10 9.56
C PRO A 25 -14.42 -13.89 8.64
N ASP A 26 -15.14 -12.79 8.88
CA ASP A 26 -15.14 -11.58 8.06
C ASP A 26 -14.65 -10.34 8.81
N THR A 27 -13.87 -10.55 9.87
CA THR A 27 -13.23 -9.48 10.64
C THR A 27 -11.85 -9.92 11.12
N LEU A 28 -10.91 -9.01 11.27
CA LEU A 28 -9.61 -9.31 11.86
C LEU A 28 -9.61 -9.00 13.34
N ASN A 29 -9.37 -9.99 14.19
CA ASN A 29 -9.02 -9.71 15.58
C ASN A 29 -7.54 -9.28 15.71
N GLN A 30 -7.15 -8.83 16.90
CA GLN A 30 -5.79 -8.35 17.19
C GLN A 30 -4.67 -9.32 16.79
N LYS A 31 -4.85 -10.63 16.97
CA LYS A 31 -3.82 -11.62 16.64
C LYS A 31 -3.70 -11.81 15.14
N GLU A 32 -4.82 -11.81 14.42
CA GLU A 32 -4.85 -11.95 12.97
C GLU A 32 -4.29 -10.71 12.28
N PHE A 33 -4.73 -9.53 12.72
CA PHE A 33 -4.21 -8.26 12.22
C PHE A 33 -2.69 -8.15 12.42
N LYS A 34 -2.19 -8.50 13.62
CA LYS A 34 -0.75 -8.56 13.89
C LYS A 34 -0.01 -9.47 12.91
N GLN A 35 -0.54 -10.66 12.64
CA GLN A 35 0.10 -11.59 11.70
C GLN A 35 0.10 -11.05 10.26
N LEU A 36 -0.98 -10.40 9.83
CA LEU A 36 -1.09 -9.75 8.53
C LEU A 36 -0.03 -8.64 8.40
N VAL A 37 0.05 -7.73 9.36
CA VAL A 37 1.05 -6.64 9.38
C VAL A 37 2.48 -7.18 9.29
N GLN A 38 2.77 -8.24 10.06
CA GLN A 38 4.11 -8.82 10.10
C GLN A 38 4.54 -9.50 8.81
N LYS A 39 3.59 -10.08 8.06
CA LYS A 39 3.88 -10.88 6.85
C LYS A 39 3.71 -10.11 5.57
N GLU A 40 2.58 -9.43 5.41
CA GLU A 40 2.17 -8.80 4.15
C GLU A 40 2.66 -7.35 4.07
N LEU A 41 2.69 -6.64 5.20
CA LEU A 41 3.05 -5.22 5.28
C LEU A 41 4.47 -4.99 5.83
N ALA A 42 5.33 -6.00 5.76
CA ALA A 42 6.62 -6.03 6.43
C ALA A 42 7.59 -4.91 6.00
N ASN A 43 7.43 -4.34 4.80
CA ASN A 43 8.24 -3.22 4.32
C ASN A 43 7.59 -1.87 4.59
N PHE A 44 6.26 -1.79 4.46
CA PHE A 44 5.49 -0.57 4.67
C PHE A 44 5.45 -0.18 6.15
N LEU A 45 5.31 -1.18 7.05
CA LEU A 45 5.25 -1.02 8.50
C LEU A 45 6.50 -1.63 9.15
N LYS A 46 7.68 -1.31 8.60
CA LYS A 46 8.95 -1.96 8.95
C LYS A 46 9.33 -1.78 10.43
N ASN A 47 9.00 -0.64 11.03
CA ASN A 47 9.34 -0.33 12.42
C ASN A 47 8.26 -0.89 13.36
N GLU A 48 7.00 -0.77 12.96
CA GLU A 48 5.81 -1.10 13.72
C GLU A 48 5.64 -2.62 13.82
N LYS A 49 5.99 -3.39 12.77
CA LYS A 49 5.82 -4.86 12.76
C LYS A 49 6.51 -5.61 13.91
N LYS A 50 7.52 -5.00 14.54
CA LYS A 50 8.26 -5.56 15.68
C LYS A 50 7.77 -5.05 17.04
N ASN A 51 6.91 -4.04 17.04
CA ASN A 51 6.39 -3.39 18.24
C ASN A 51 4.90 -3.71 18.39
N ASP A 52 4.61 -4.63 19.31
CA ASP A 52 3.24 -5.05 19.60
C ASP A 52 2.34 -3.89 20.05
N ALA A 53 2.88 -2.90 20.77
CA ALA A 53 2.12 -1.73 21.19
C ALA A 53 1.73 -0.88 19.97
N ALA A 54 2.67 -0.62 19.05
CA ALA A 54 2.37 0.15 17.83
C ALA A 54 1.32 -0.54 16.95
N ILE A 55 1.36 -1.87 16.82
CA ILE A 55 0.34 -2.61 16.07
C ILE A 55 -1.03 -2.52 16.76
N LYS A 56 -1.04 -2.54 18.09
CA LYS A 56 -2.27 -2.37 18.88
C LYS A 56 -2.85 -0.97 18.69
N ASP A 57 -2.02 0.06 18.78
CA ASP A 57 -2.44 1.45 18.59
C ASP A 57 -3.04 1.66 17.19
N ILE A 58 -2.39 1.13 16.13
CA ILE A 58 -2.95 1.17 14.76
C ILE A 58 -4.31 0.48 14.69
N MET A 59 -4.49 -0.67 15.35
CA MET A 59 -5.78 -1.35 15.36
C MET A 59 -6.84 -0.53 16.07
N GLU A 60 -6.51 0.06 17.22
CA GLU A 60 -7.44 0.90 18.00
C GLU A 60 -7.84 2.17 17.22
N ASP A 61 -6.93 2.74 16.43
CA ASP A 61 -7.23 3.89 15.56
C ASP A 61 -8.15 3.53 14.38
N LEU A 62 -8.09 2.28 13.90
CA LEU A 62 -8.92 1.78 12.80
C LEU A 62 -10.28 1.22 13.27
N ASP A 63 -10.36 0.71 14.50
CA ASP A 63 -11.56 0.14 15.14
C ASP A 63 -12.55 1.24 15.55
N THR A 64 -13.20 1.83 14.55
CA THR A 64 -14.08 2.99 14.70
C THR A 64 -15.36 2.67 15.47
N ASN A 65 -15.82 1.42 15.40
CA ASN A 65 -17.01 0.95 16.11
C ASN A 65 -16.70 0.41 17.52
N VAL A 66 -15.41 0.29 17.87
CA VAL A 66 -14.86 -0.11 19.17
C VAL A 66 -15.27 -1.54 19.58
N ASP A 67 -15.39 -2.44 18.61
CA ASP A 67 -15.75 -3.84 18.83
C ASP A 67 -14.53 -4.78 19.03
N LYS A 68 -13.32 -4.24 18.93
CA LYS A 68 -12.02 -4.91 19.04
C LYS A 68 -11.72 -5.89 17.89
N GLN A 69 -12.37 -5.68 16.75
CA GLN A 69 -12.11 -6.36 15.49
C GLN A 69 -12.10 -5.32 14.37
N LEU A 70 -11.49 -5.66 13.24
CA LEU A 70 -11.53 -4.81 12.05
C LEU A 70 -12.39 -5.45 10.98
N SER A 71 -13.47 -4.78 10.61
CA SER A 71 -14.19 -5.08 9.38
C SER A 71 -13.33 -4.81 8.15
N PHE A 72 -13.76 -5.29 6.98
CA PHE A 72 -13.04 -4.96 5.73
C PHE A 72 -13.06 -3.45 5.44
N GLU A 73 -14.13 -2.74 5.82
CA GLU A 73 -14.23 -1.29 5.68
C GLU A 73 -13.13 -0.57 6.49
N GLU A 74 -12.97 -0.94 7.76
CA GLU A 74 -11.94 -0.36 8.65
C GLU A 74 -10.53 -0.75 8.20
N PHE A 75 -10.32 -2.00 7.78
CA PHE A 75 -9.04 -2.41 7.19
C PHE A 75 -8.71 -1.65 5.90
N SER A 76 -9.70 -1.32 5.08
CA SER A 76 -9.51 -0.59 3.82
C SER A 76 -8.97 0.83 4.04
N ILE A 77 -9.24 1.43 5.19
CA ILE A 77 -8.67 2.74 5.58
C ILE A 77 -7.14 2.65 5.65
N LEU A 78 -6.60 1.61 6.29
CA LEU A 78 -5.15 1.38 6.35
C LEU A 78 -4.56 1.21 4.94
N VAL A 79 -5.21 0.43 4.07
CA VAL A 79 -4.76 0.23 2.69
C VAL A 79 -4.72 1.55 1.93
N GLY A 80 -5.74 2.40 2.08
CA GLY A 80 -5.78 3.74 1.51
C GLY A 80 -4.63 4.62 2.01
N GLN A 81 -4.42 4.67 3.33
CA GLN A 81 -3.33 5.45 3.94
C GLN A 81 -1.94 4.99 3.46
N LEU A 82 -1.70 3.67 3.39
CA LEU A 82 -0.44 3.11 2.88
C LEU A 82 -0.24 3.39 1.39
N THR A 83 -1.31 3.38 0.61
CA THR A 83 -1.28 3.73 -0.81
C THR A 83 -0.88 5.19 -1.00
N GLU A 84 -1.51 6.11 -0.26
CA GLU A 84 -1.19 7.54 -0.32
C GLU A 84 0.25 7.81 0.15
N ALA A 85 0.65 7.26 1.30
CA ALA A 85 2.01 7.42 1.82
C ALA A 85 3.06 6.86 0.84
N SER A 86 2.76 5.76 0.16
CA SER A 86 3.65 5.23 -0.88
C SER A 86 3.68 6.13 -2.11
N HIS A 87 2.55 6.70 -2.53
CA HIS A 87 2.48 7.64 -3.63
C HIS A 87 3.27 8.92 -3.31
N GLU A 88 3.09 9.53 -2.14
CA GLU A 88 3.88 10.68 -1.68
C GLU A 88 5.39 10.37 -1.68
N LYS A 89 5.77 9.19 -1.17
CA LYS A 89 7.17 8.73 -1.16
C LYS A 89 7.78 8.65 -2.56
N MET A 90 6.99 8.34 -3.59
CA MET A 90 7.46 8.29 -4.97
C MET A 90 7.82 9.67 -5.54
N HIS A 91 7.24 10.75 -4.99
CA HIS A 91 7.51 12.14 -5.38
C HIS A 91 8.63 12.78 -4.57
N GLU A 92 9.08 12.17 -3.47
CA GLU A 92 10.20 12.68 -2.70
C GLU A 92 11.46 12.76 -3.60
N GLY A 93 12.07 13.96 -3.66
CA GLY A 93 13.30 14.21 -4.42
C GLY A 93 13.11 14.52 -5.91
N HIS A 94 11.87 14.53 -6.45
CA HIS A 94 11.58 14.80 -7.86
C HIS A 94 10.65 16.02 -7.99
N PRO A 95 11.19 17.25 -8.14
CA PRO A 95 10.36 18.45 -8.25
C PRO A 95 9.51 18.42 -9.52
N LYS A 96 8.26 18.89 -9.40
CA LYS A 96 7.32 19.06 -10.52
C LYS A 96 7.89 20.08 -11.51
N GLY A 97 8.65 19.60 -12.50
CA GLY A 97 9.47 20.46 -13.36
C GLY A 97 9.55 20.00 -14.80
N THR A 98 10.30 18.93 -15.12
CA THR A 98 10.68 18.71 -16.53
C THR A 98 10.97 17.26 -16.96
N ASP A 99 10.74 16.25 -16.12
CA ASP A 99 10.77 14.83 -16.51
C ASP A 99 10.02 14.03 -15.43
N HIS A 100 8.90 13.37 -15.78
CA HIS A 100 8.00 12.75 -14.79
C HIS A 100 8.49 11.34 -14.42
N SER A 101 9.60 11.26 -13.70
CA SER A 101 10.06 10.00 -13.10
C SER A 101 9.57 9.86 -11.66
N HIS A 102 9.15 8.65 -11.29
CA HIS A 102 8.71 8.30 -9.95
C HIS A 102 9.75 7.40 -9.28
N GLY A 103 10.04 7.65 -7.99
CA GLY A 103 10.84 6.76 -7.17
C GLY A 103 10.13 5.43 -6.84
N PRO A 104 10.76 4.52 -6.09
CA PRO A 104 10.24 3.17 -5.87
C PRO A 104 9.19 3.04 -4.72
N GLY A 105 8.75 4.15 -4.11
CA GLY A 105 7.76 4.16 -3.02
C GLY A 105 8.24 3.49 -1.72
N LEU A 106 7.31 3.19 -0.80
CA LEU A 106 7.63 2.60 0.51
C LEU A 106 8.14 1.14 0.43
N GLY A 107 7.71 0.41 -0.59
CA GLY A 107 8.09 -0.99 -0.81
C GLY A 107 9.42 -1.20 -1.54
N GLY A 108 10.02 -0.13 -2.07
CA GLY A 108 11.25 -0.17 -2.84
C GLY A 108 12.48 -0.59 -2.03
N LYS A 109 13.18 -1.66 -2.43
CA LYS A 109 14.55 -1.89 -1.94
C LYS A 109 15.44 -0.77 -2.47
N SER A 110 15.90 0.11 -1.59
CA SER A 110 16.98 1.05 -1.87
C SER A 110 18.28 0.26 -2.09
N GLY A 111 18.54 -0.15 -3.32
CA GLY A 111 19.72 -0.90 -3.71
C GLY A 111 19.80 -1.09 -5.22
N LEU A 112 20.54 -0.19 -5.87
CA LEU A 112 21.16 -0.32 -7.19
C LEU A 112 20.24 -0.60 -8.39
N GLY A 113 19.95 0.47 -9.13
CA GLY A 113 19.88 0.47 -10.59
C GLY A 113 18.83 -0.44 -11.25
N GLN A 114 17.61 0.07 -11.41
CA GLN A 114 16.82 -0.24 -12.60
C GLN A 114 15.81 0.89 -12.82
N GLY A 115 16.18 1.86 -13.66
CA GLY A 115 15.23 2.86 -14.15
C GLY A 115 14.23 2.17 -15.07
N HIS A 116 13.00 1.97 -14.59
CA HIS A 116 11.85 1.78 -15.47
C HIS A 116 11.17 3.15 -15.61
N GLY A 117 11.75 3.98 -16.47
CA GLY A 117 11.07 5.16 -16.97
C GLY A 117 10.05 4.72 -18.01
N HIS A 118 8.76 4.82 -17.70
CA HIS A 118 7.72 4.83 -18.72
C HIS A 118 7.70 6.22 -19.36
N SER A 119 8.61 6.47 -20.30
CA SER A 119 8.58 7.65 -21.14
C SER A 119 7.45 7.51 -22.17
N HIS A 120 6.30 8.15 -21.92
CA HIS A 120 5.34 8.44 -22.97
C HIS A 120 5.81 9.70 -23.71
N SER A 121 6.56 9.51 -24.79
CA SER A 121 6.92 10.58 -25.72
C SER A 121 5.71 10.94 -26.59
N HIS A 122 5.18 12.16 -26.43
CA HIS A 122 4.20 12.73 -27.35
C HIS A 122 4.91 13.42 -28.53
N ASP A 123 4.30 13.26 -29.70
CA ASP A 123 4.76 13.58 -31.06
C ASP A 123 5.42 14.94 -31.31
N HIS A 124 6.46 14.92 -32.15
CA HIS A 124 6.97 16.08 -32.88
C HIS A 124 6.29 16.18 -34.24
N ASP A 125 5.43 17.18 -34.43
CA ASP A 125 5.02 17.66 -35.75
C ASP A 125 5.98 18.77 -36.20
N HIS A 126 6.76 18.51 -37.25
CA HIS A 126 7.62 19.50 -37.90
C HIS A 126 6.98 19.93 -39.22
N GLY A 127 6.20 21.01 -39.17
CA GLY A 127 5.81 21.78 -40.35
C GLY A 127 6.82 22.88 -40.68
N HIS A 128 7.73 22.62 -41.62
CA HIS A 128 8.42 23.68 -42.36
C HIS A 128 8.12 23.52 -43.86
N LYS A 129 7.40 24.50 -44.42
CA LYS A 129 7.39 24.79 -45.86
C LYS A 129 8.02 26.17 -46.05
N HIS A 130 9.04 26.23 -46.89
CA HIS A 130 9.44 27.41 -47.65
C HIS A 130 9.12 27.14 -49.13
#